data_AF-A0A413WJU9-F1
#
_entry.id   AF-A0A413WJU9-F1
#
_cell.length_a   1.000
_cell.length_b   1.000
_cell.length_c   1.000
_cell.angle_alpha   90.00
_cell.angle_beta   90.00
_cell.angle_gamma   90.00
#
_symmetry.space_group_name_H-M   'P 1'
#
loop_
_entity.id
_entity.type
_entity.pdbx_description
1 polymer ?
#
loop_
_entity_poly.entity_id
_entity_poly.type
_entity_poly.pdbx_seq_one_letter_code
_entity_poly.pdbx_strand_id
1 'polypeptide(L)'
;MEQVAYNRSYDEHEDLINSVYRAFQDRCQELPDETRTKRRLRHLIFLTIKEHTTSHAERFVLYHFFSDFFKAVEINDQVALAVLKQIIRDEKNC
;
A
#
# COMPACT_ATOMS: atom_id res chain seq x y z
N MET A 1 11.84 7.07 -17.56
CA MET A 1 12.80 7.38 -16.47
C MET A 1 12.10 7.65 -15.14
N GLU A 2 10.88 8.20 -15.09
CA GLU A 2 10.14 8.41 -13.83
C GLU A 2 9.87 7.13 -13.03
N GLN A 3 9.44 6.04 -13.67
CA GLN A 3 9.06 4.80 -12.98
C GLN A 3 10.23 4.15 -12.19
N VAL A 4 11.46 4.34 -12.65
CA VAL A 4 12.68 3.83 -11.98
C VAL A 4 13.01 4.64 -10.73
N ALA A 5 12.76 5.96 -10.76
CA ALA A 5 12.95 6.84 -9.60
C ALA A 5 11.90 6.56 -8.51
N TYR A 6 10.65 6.28 -8.90
CA TYR A 6 9.60 5.89 -7.95
C TYR A 6 9.86 4.54 -7.30
N ASN A 7 10.29 3.53 -8.06
CA ASN A 7 10.64 2.23 -7.49
C ASN A 7 11.77 2.35 -6.46
N ARG A 8 12.80 3.15 -6.75
CA ARG A 8 13.89 3.40 -5.80
C ARG A 8 13.40 4.12 -4.53
N SER A 9 12.46 5.05 -4.67
CA SER A 9 11.84 5.72 -3.53
C SER A 9 11.00 4.76 -2.68
N TYR A 10 10.38 3.73 -3.28
CA TYR A 10 9.65 2.71 -2.52
C TYR A 10 10.59 1.79 -1.77
N ASP A 11 11.69 1.35 -2.39
CA ASP A 11 12.71 0.52 -1.75
C ASP A 11 13.30 1.22 -0.51
N GLU A 12 13.57 2.53 -0.59
CA GLU A 12 14.07 3.33 0.55
C GLU A 12 13.04 3.49 1.68
N HIS A 13 11.75 3.23 1.41
CA HIS A 13 10.65 3.35 2.37
C HIS A 13 9.92 2.02 2.62
N GLU A 14 10.58 0.89 2.34
CA GLU A 14 9.99 -0.45 2.44
C GLU A 14 9.39 -0.72 3.83
N ASP A 15 10.11 -0.38 4.90
CA ASP A 15 9.64 -0.58 6.28
C ASP A 15 8.38 0.24 6.60
N LEU A 16 8.35 1.50 6.14
CA LEU A 16 7.20 2.38 6.31
C LEU A 16 5.98 1.84 5.55
N ILE A 17 6.19 1.43 4.30
CA ILE A 17 5.14 0.86 3.44
C ILE A 17 4.59 -0.42 4.06
N ASN A 18 5.47 -1.31 4.52
CA ASN A 18 5.09 -2.56 5.18
C ASN A 18 4.29 -2.32 6.46
N SER A 19 4.74 -1.38 7.30
CA SER A 19 4.07 -1.06 8.56
C SER A 19 2.64 -0.56 8.32
N VAL A 20 2.45 0.34 7.35
CA VAL A 20 1.12 0.84 6.95
C VAL A 20 0.28 -0.26 6.32
N TYR A 21 0.87 -1.11 5.48
CA TYR A 21 0.17 -2.22 4.85
C TYR A 21 -0.37 -3.22 5.88
N ARG A 22 0.43 -3.57 6.91
CA ARG A 22 -0.01 -4.45 8.01
C ARG A 22 -1.16 -3.83 8.79
N ALA A 23 -1.03 -2.57 9.20
CA ALA A 23 -2.11 -1.85 9.89
C ALA A 23 -3.40 -1.78 9.04
N PHE A 24 -3.25 -1.60 7.72
CA PHE A 24 -4.37 -1.63 6.79
C PHE A 24 -5.00 -3.03 6.69
N GLN A 25 -4.19 -4.10 6.61
CA GLN A 25 -4.67 -5.48 6.59
C GLN A 25 -5.43 -5.85 7.86
N ASP A 26 -4.91 -5.50 9.03
CA ASP A 26 -5.57 -5.77 10.32
C ASP A 26 -6.96 -5.13 10.34
N ARG A 27 -7.05 -3.86 9.94
CA ARG A 27 -8.34 -3.15 9.81
C ARG A 27 -9.26 -3.74 8.75
N CYS A 28 -8.70 -4.28 7.66
CA CYS A 28 -9.50 -4.99 6.67
C CYS A 28 -10.12 -6.25 7.26
N GLN A 29 -9.37 -7.00 8.08
CA GLN A 29 -9.84 -8.23 8.72
C GLN A 29 -11.02 -7.99 9.66
N GLU A 30 -11.07 -6.81 10.31
CA GLU A 30 -12.19 -6.38 11.16
C GLU A 30 -13.48 -6.05 10.37
N LEU A 31 -13.39 -5.79 9.06
CA LEU A 31 -14.55 -5.49 8.22
C LEU A 31 -15.21 -6.77 7.69
N PRO A 32 -16.55 -6.90 7.75
CA PRO A 32 -17.28 -7.98 7.07
C PRO A 32 -17.01 -7.96 5.56
N ASP A 33 -16.85 -9.13 4.93
CA ASP A 33 -16.47 -9.24 3.51
C ASP A 33 -17.41 -8.47 2.57
N GLU A 34 -18.71 -8.52 2.85
CA GLU A 34 -19.76 -7.79 2.13
C GLU A 34 -19.59 -6.25 2.14
N THR A 35 -18.79 -5.72 3.07
CA THR A 35 -18.52 -4.30 3.20
C THR A 35 -17.23 -3.83 2.53
N ARG A 36 -16.36 -4.75 2.09
CA ARG A 36 -15.03 -4.49 1.52
C ARG A 36 -15.07 -4.01 0.06
N THR A 37 -15.89 -2.99 -0.21
CA THR A 37 -15.94 -2.37 -1.55
C THR A 37 -14.64 -1.62 -1.86
N LYS A 38 -14.27 -1.54 -3.15
CA LYS A 38 -13.07 -0.79 -3.60
C LYS A 38 -12.99 0.62 -3.00
N ARG A 39 -14.11 1.35 -2.98
CA ARG A 39 -14.20 2.71 -2.41
C ARG A 39 -13.90 2.73 -0.92
N ARG A 40 -14.43 1.77 -0.17
CA ARG A 40 -14.17 1.66 1.28
C ARG A 40 -12.73 1.29 1.58
N LEU A 41 -12.15 0.33 0.84
CA LEU A 41 -10.74 -0.04 0.99
C LEU A 41 -9.81 1.14 0.70
N ARG A 42 -10.09 1.91 -0.37
CA ARG A 42 -9.34 3.15 -0.68
C ARG A 42 -9.46 4.20 0.44
N HIS A 43 -10.64 4.35 1.03
CA HIS A 43 -10.82 5.27 2.14
C HIS A 43 -10.09 4.79 3.40
N LEU A 44 -10.17 3.49 3.70
CA LEU A 44 -9.54 2.89 4.85
C LEU A 44 -8.01 3.03 4.81
N ILE A 45 -7.39 2.81 3.65
CA ILE A 45 -5.94 3.01 3.54
C ILE A 45 -5.55 4.48 3.78
N PHE A 46 -6.37 5.42 3.31
CA PHE A 46 -6.09 6.85 3.45
C PHE A 46 -6.15 7.29 4.91
N LEU A 47 -7.11 6.77 5.67
CA LEU A 47 -7.17 6.97 7.13
C LEU A 47 -5.95 6.35 7.80
N THR A 48 -5.59 5.13 7.43
CA THR A 48 -4.43 4.42 7.98
C THR A 48 -3.14 5.21 7.76
N ILE A 49 -2.89 5.73 6.55
CA ILE A 49 -1.73 6.58 6.24
C ILE A 49 -1.69 7.84 7.12
N LYS A 50 -2.84 8.49 7.31
CA LYS A 50 -2.92 9.75 8.10
C LYS A 50 -2.59 9.54 9.58
N GLU A 51 -2.98 8.39 10.12
CA GLU A 51 -2.75 8.03 11.51
C GLU A 51 -1.32 7.52 11.74
N HIS A 52 -0.72 6.88 10.74
CA HIS A 52 0.62 6.29 10.87
C HIS A 52 1.75 7.31 10.85
N THR A 53 1.56 8.44 10.18
CA THR A 53 2.58 9.49 10.09
C THR A 53 2.01 10.89 9.93
N THR A 54 2.70 11.86 10.51
CA THR A 54 2.46 13.30 10.32
C THR A 54 3.38 13.94 9.27
N SER A 55 4.40 13.21 8.78
CA SER A 55 5.36 13.71 7.79
C SER A 55 4.74 13.82 6.40
N HIS A 56 4.87 14.99 5.77
CA HIS A 56 4.34 15.21 4.43
C HIS A 56 5.07 14.37 3.37
N ALA A 57 6.38 14.21 3.51
CA ALA A 57 7.19 13.42 2.57
C ALA A 57 6.80 11.93 2.63
N GLU A 58 6.66 11.37 3.83
CA GLU A 58 6.24 9.97 4.03
C GLU A 58 4.81 9.73 3.51
N ARG A 59 3.89 10.65 3.79
CA ARG A 59 2.52 10.59 3.25
C ARG A 59 2.51 10.59 1.73
N PHE A 60 3.36 11.40 1.10
CA PHE A 60 3.46 11.46 -0.35
C PHE A 60 3.87 10.09 -0.92
N VAL A 61 4.95 9.49 -0.40
CA VAL A 61 5.40 8.14 -0.81
C VAL A 61 4.29 7.11 -0.63
N LEU A 62 3.64 7.09 0.53
CA LEU A 62 2.56 6.16 0.84
C LEU A 62 1.36 6.33 -0.10
N TYR A 63 0.90 7.56 -0.36
CA TYR A 63 -0.22 7.79 -1.28
C TYR A 63 0.10 7.32 -2.70
N HIS A 64 1.32 7.55 -3.17
CA HIS A 64 1.75 7.09 -4.49
C HIS A 64 1.80 5.56 -4.55
N PHE A 65 2.45 4.92 -3.58
CA PHE A 65 2.55 3.47 -3.50
C PHE A 65 1.18 2.79 -3.51
N PHE A 66 0.28 3.22 -2.62
CA PHE A 66 -1.05 2.62 -2.53
C PHE A 66 -1.93 2.96 -3.74
N SER A 67 -1.78 4.14 -4.35
CA SER A 67 -2.44 4.46 -5.60
C SER A 67 -2.03 3.51 -6.73
N ASP A 68 -0.72 3.26 -6.88
CA ASP A 68 -0.19 2.31 -7.86
C ASP A 68 -0.67 0.89 -7.58
N PHE A 69 -0.69 0.48 -6.31
CA PHE A 69 -1.22 -0.81 -5.89
C PHE A 69 -2.69 -0.99 -6.26
N PHE A 70 -3.56 -0.05 -5.89
CA PHE A 70 -5.00 -0.14 -6.23
C PHE A 70 -5.24 -0.10 -7.74
N LYS A 71 -4.44 0.68 -8.48
CA LYS A 71 -4.52 0.73 -9.94
C LYS A 71 -4.11 -0.61 -10.56
N ALA A 72 -3.02 -1.21 -10.10
CA ALA A 72 -2.57 -2.53 -10.56
C ALA A 72 -3.60 -3.63 -10.26
N VAL A 73 -4.24 -3.60 -9.09
CA VAL A 73 -5.38 -4.49 -8.76
C VAL A 73 -6.57 -4.25 -9.69
N GLU A 74 -6.89 -2.99 -9.97
CA GLU A 74 -8.06 -2.63 -10.78
C GLU A 74 -7.96 -3.08 -12.24
N ILE A 75 -6.77 -2.97 -12.84
CA ILE A 75 -6.52 -3.37 -14.24
C ILE A 75 -5.97 -4.80 -14.37
N ASN A 76 -5.86 -5.54 -13.26
CA ASN A 76 -5.30 -6.88 -13.20
C ASN A 76 -3.85 -6.98 -13.77
N ASP A 77 -3.02 -5.96 -13.53
CA ASP A 77 -1.63 -5.93 -13.97
C ASP A 77 -0.76 -6.82 -13.06
N GLN A 78 -0.61 -8.08 -13.45
CA GLN A 78 0.12 -9.08 -12.69
C GLN A 78 1.62 -8.75 -12.54
N VAL A 79 2.22 -8.03 -13.50
CA VAL A 79 3.64 -7.66 -13.44
C VAL A 79 3.84 -6.56 -12.40
N ALA A 80 3.02 -5.50 -12.45
CA ALA A 80 3.07 -4.43 -11.46
C ALA A 80 2.74 -4.96 -10.05
N LEU A 81 1.75 -5.84 -9.93
CA LEU A 81 1.41 -6.47 -8.64
C LEU A 81 2.55 -7.32 -8.10
N ALA A 82 3.29 -8.04 -8.94
CA ALA A 82 4.44 -8.84 -8.48
C ALA A 82 5.53 -7.93 -7.87
N VAL A 83 5.86 -6.82 -8.52
CA VAL A 83 6.85 -5.85 -8.01
C VAL A 83 6.37 -5.20 -6.72
N LEU A 84 5.14 -4.68 -6.68
CA LEU A 84 4.61 -4.01 -5.49
C LEU A 84 4.46 -4.96 -4.29
N LYS A 85 4.16 -6.24 -4.54
CA LYS A 85 4.13 -7.28 -3.50
C LYS A 85 5.51 -7.69 -3.00
N GLN A 86 6.59 -7.48 -3.77
CA GLN A 86 7.94 -7.72 -3.25
C GLN A 86 8.31 -6.70 -2.16
N ILE A 87 7.83 -5.46 -2.30
CA ILE A 87 8.00 -4.39 -1.31
C ILE A 87 7.13 -4.67 -0.07
N ILE A 88 5.90 -5.14 -0.28
CA ILE A 88 5.03 -5.59 0.82
C ILE A 88 5.44 -7.01 1.26
N ARG A 89 6.48 -7.12 2.07
CA ARG A 89 6.90 -8.40 2.65
C ARG A 89 5.92 -8.85 3.74
N ASP A 90 5.14 -9.87 3.40
CA ASP A 90 4.44 -10.71 4.37
C ASP A 90 5.51 -11.59 5.07
N GLU A 91 6.02 -11.16 6.23
CA GLU A 91 7.00 -11.89 7.06
C GLU A 91 6.45 -13.19 7.67
N LYS A 92 5.47 -13.85 7.04
CA LYS A 92 4.99 -15.17 7.46
C LYS A 92 5.81 -16.35 6.91
N ASN A 93 6.93 -16.08 6.23
CA ASN A 93 7.86 -17.10 5.73
C ASN A 93 9.27 -16.94 6.32
N CYS A 94 9.38 -16.94 7.66
CA CYS A 94 10.60 -17.35 8.37
C CYS A 94 10.27 -18.55 9.24
#